data_AF-A0A5K7YFT3-F1
#
_entry.id   AF-A0A5K7YFT3-F1
#
_cell.length_a   1.000
_cell.length_b   1.000
_cell.length_c   1.000
_cell.angle_alpha   90.00
_cell.angle_beta   90.00
_cell.angle_gamma   90.00
#
_symmetry.space_group_name_H-M   'P 1'
#
loop_
_entity.id
_entity.type
_entity.pdbx_description
1 polymer ?
#
loop_
_entity_poly.entity_id
_entity_poly.type
_entity_poly.pdbx_seq_one_letter_code
_entity_poly.pdbx_strand_id
1 'polypeptide(L)'
;MSIKYLSKYLYKGVISERNITANRSGKVTFRYVDSETETIKYRKLPGEDFIYLLVQHVLPKGFRRVRDYGFLHANAKKLLSLVQLVLHVAIYEIPLRDRPAFTCPCCKSPMVIIGFRLKPG
;
A
#
# COMPACT_ATOMS: atom_id res chain seq x y z
N MET A 1 23.71 -10.25 9.93
CA MET A 1 23.02 -10.29 8.61
C MET A 1 21.90 -9.23 8.48
N SER A 2 22.01 -8.05 9.12
CA SER A 2 20.86 -7.11 9.30
C SER A 2 21.06 -5.73 8.62
N ILE A 3 22.29 -5.19 8.60
CA ILE A 3 22.55 -3.82 8.10
C ILE A 3 22.32 -3.67 6.59
N LYS A 4 22.70 -4.67 5.78
CA LYS A 4 22.53 -4.63 4.31
C LYS A 4 21.07 -4.73 3.86
N TYR A 5 20.19 -5.30 4.69
CA TYR A 5 18.76 -5.38 4.38
C TYR A 5 18.09 -4.03 4.67
N LEU A 6 18.39 -3.45 5.83
CA LEU A 6 17.86 -2.16 6.23
C LEU A 6 18.29 -1.03 5.28
N SER A 7 19.53 -1.07 4.77
CA SER A 7 20.02 -0.06 3.82
C SER A 7 19.20 -0.01 2.53
N LYS A 8 18.70 -1.14 2.00
CA LYS A 8 17.81 -1.13 0.83
C LYS A 8 16.47 -0.44 1.10
N TYR A 9 15.96 -0.51 2.33
CA TYR A 9 14.77 0.22 2.75
C TYR A 9 15.03 1.70 3.03
N LEU A 10 16.27 2.08 3.35
CA LEU A 10 16.64 3.50 3.45
C LEU A 10 16.78 4.14 2.06
N TYR A 11 17.34 3.44 1.07
CA TYR A 11 17.59 3.99 -0.28
C TYR A 11 16.34 4.10 -1.19
N LYS A 12 15.30 3.29 -0.94
CA LYS A 12 13.99 3.38 -1.63
C LYS A 12 12.83 3.45 -0.62
N GLY A 13 13.10 4.09 0.52
CA GLY A 13 12.19 4.18 1.65
C GLY A 13 11.10 5.21 1.51
N VAL A 14 10.27 5.27 2.55
CA VAL A 14 9.18 6.27 2.67
C VAL A 14 9.72 7.69 2.82
N ILE A 15 10.96 7.82 3.31
CA ILE A 15 11.66 9.08 3.37
C ILE A 15 13.02 8.99 2.69
N SER A 16 13.31 9.96 1.83
CA SER A 16 14.64 10.08 1.19
C SER A 16 15.66 10.67 2.15
N GLU A 17 16.93 10.28 2.03
CA GLU A 17 18.01 10.79 2.90
C GLU A 17 18.13 12.32 2.88
N ARG A 18 17.96 12.95 1.70
CA ARG A 18 17.92 14.41 1.55
C ARG A 18 16.83 15.11 2.37
N ASN A 19 15.82 14.37 2.82
CA ASN A 19 14.76 14.91 3.67
C ASN A 19 15.11 14.79 5.16
N ILE A 20 16.16 14.06 5.56
CA ILE A 20 16.68 14.07 6.92
C ILE A 20 17.57 15.31 7.06
N THR A 21 17.09 16.34 7.74
CA THR A 21 17.74 17.66 7.76
C THR A 21 18.64 17.87 8.96
N ALA A 22 18.46 17.12 10.04
CA ALA A 22 19.37 17.14 11.19
C ALA A 22 19.33 15.83 11.98
N ASN A 23 20.46 15.48 12.58
CA ASN A 23 20.54 14.46 13.63
C ASN A 23 21.44 15.00 14.75
N ARG A 24 20.86 15.41 15.88
CA ARG A 24 21.60 16.00 17.01
C ARG A 24 20.98 15.57 18.32
N SER A 25 21.82 15.24 19.29
CA SER A 25 21.40 14.92 20.67
C SER A 25 20.33 13.82 20.73
N GLY A 26 20.51 12.75 19.95
CA GLY A 26 19.55 11.63 19.89
C GLY A 26 18.23 11.95 19.20
N LYS A 27 18.09 13.14 18.58
CA LYS A 27 16.88 13.55 17.86
C LYS A 27 17.14 13.74 16.38
N VAL A 28 16.24 13.20 15.57
CA VAL A 28 16.23 13.31 14.10
C VAL A 28 15.17 14.32 13.68
N THR A 29 15.56 15.29 12.87
CA THR A 29 14.65 16.23 12.19
C THR A 29 14.55 15.83 10.73
N PHE A 30 13.32 15.73 10.22
CA PHE A 30 13.08 15.37 8.83
C PHE A 30 11.91 16.14 8.21
N ARG A 31 11.98 16.28 6.89
CA ARG A 31 11.02 16.97 6.03
C ARG A 31 10.06 15.97 5.40
N TYR A 32 8.78 16.28 5.38
CA TYR A 32 7.76 15.44 4.73
C TYR A 32 6.68 16.30 4.08
N VAL A 33 5.90 15.70 3.19
CA VAL A 33 4.70 16.33 2.62
C VAL A 33 3.51 15.86 3.45
N ASP A 34 2.76 16.81 3.97
CA ASP A 34 1.52 16.54 4.69
C ASP A 34 0.45 16.06 3.70
N SER A 35 -0.21 14.93 3.99
CA SER A 35 -1.18 14.34 3.07
C SER A 35 -2.51 15.09 3.00
N GLU A 36 -2.85 15.88 4.02
CA GLU A 36 -4.11 16.65 4.05
C GLU A 36 -3.92 18.02 3.42
N THR A 37 -2.81 18.69 3.75
CA THR A 37 -2.56 20.07 3.29
C THR A 37 -1.67 20.14 2.05
N GLU A 38 -1.10 19.02 1.60
CA GLU A 38 -0.12 18.93 0.50
C GLU A 38 1.12 19.83 0.66
N THR A 39 1.36 20.33 1.87
CA THR A 39 2.45 21.26 2.18
C THR A 39 3.65 20.56 2.80
N ILE A 40 4.82 21.15 2.58
CA ILE A 40 6.06 20.67 3.17
C ILE A 40 6.10 21.07 4.66
N LYS A 41 6.26 20.08 5.53
CA LYS A 41 6.41 20.26 6.98
C LYS A 41 7.69 19.59 7.49
N TYR A 42 8.11 19.99 8.69
CA TYR A 42 9.27 19.42 9.38
C TYR A 42 8.82 18.82 10.71
N ARG A 43 9.37 17.65 11.03
CA ARG A 43 9.11 16.96 12.29
C ARG A 43 10.43 16.57 12.95
N LYS A 44 10.50 16.72 14.27
CA LYS A 44 11.64 16.32 15.09
C LYS A 44 11.20 15.25 16.08
N LEU A 45 11.89 14.13 16.11
CA LEU A 45 11.59 12.99 16.98
C LEU A 45 12.87 12.43 17.61
N PRO A 46 12.78 11.71 18.74
CA PRO A 46 13.80 10.77 19.16
C PRO A 46 14.17 9.80 18.03
N GLY A 47 15.43 9.33 18.01
CA GLY A 47 15.92 8.43 16.98
C GLY A 47 15.15 7.11 16.92
N GLU A 48 14.82 6.55 18.07
CA GLU A 48 14.02 5.34 18.24
C GLU A 48 12.62 5.47 17.61
N ASP A 49 11.93 6.59 17.85
CA ASP A 49 10.61 6.87 17.29
C ASP A 49 10.67 7.06 15.78
N PHE A 50 11.72 7.73 15.30
CA PHE A 50 11.96 7.88 13.87
C PHE A 50 12.16 6.52 13.18
N ILE A 51 12.96 5.63 13.77
CA ILE A 51 13.17 4.28 13.23
C ILE A 51 11.88 3.45 13.31
N TYR A 52 11.12 3.55 14.40
CA TYR A 52 9.84 2.86 14.54
C TYR A 52 8.87 3.23 13.39
N LEU A 53 8.72 4.52 13.10
CA LEU A 53 7.91 4.99 11.97
C LEU A 53 8.39 4.43 10.63
N LEU A 54 9.71 4.36 10.43
CA LEU A 54 10.28 3.83 9.19
C LEU A 54 9.99 2.34 9.00
N VAL A 55 10.04 1.56 10.09
CA VAL A 55 9.80 0.10 10.06
C VAL A 55 8.33 -0.24 9.82
N GLN A 56 7.38 0.64 10.16
CA GLN A 56 5.94 0.42 9.85
C GLN A 56 5.67 0.24 8.35
N HIS A 57 6.56 0.73 7.49
CA HIS A 57 6.44 0.59 6.04
C HIS A 57 7.15 -0.64 5.48
N VAL A 58 7.81 -1.42 6.34
CA VAL A 58 8.39 -2.71 5.97
C VAL A 58 7.29 -3.76 6.05
N LEU A 59 7.06 -4.45 4.93
CA LEU A 59 6.08 -5.55 4.89
C LEU A 59 6.47 -6.64 5.90
N PRO A 60 5.49 -7.19 6.66
CA PRO A 60 5.74 -8.32 7.55
C PRO A 60 6.31 -9.52 6.80
N LYS A 61 7.01 -10.40 7.53
CA LYS A 61 7.58 -11.61 6.96
C LYS A 61 6.51 -12.44 6.24
N GLY A 62 6.82 -12.91 5.04
CA GLY A 62 5.89 -13.68 4.20
C GLY A 62 5.06 -12.82 3.23
N PHE A 63 4.96 -11.50 3.46
CA PHE A 63 4.32 -10.60 2.51
C PHE A 63 5.33 -10.12 1.48
N ARG A 64 4.92 -10.13 0.20
CA ARG A 64 5.69 -9.57 -0.90
C ARG A 64 4.89 -8.47 -1.57
N ARG A 65 5.55 -7.36 -1.89
CA ARG A 65 4.93 -6.30 -2.67
C ARG A 65 4.64 -6.83 -4.07
N VAL A 66 3.37 -6.93 -4.43
CA VAL A 66 2.97 -7.19 -5.82
C VAL A 66 3.29 -5.94 -6.62
N ARG A 67 3.90 -6.14 -7.78
CA ARG A 67 4.07 -5.10 -8.77
C ARG A 67 3.21 -5.49 -9.95
N ASP A 68 2.32 -4.58 -10.34
CA ASP A 68 1.56 -4.77 -11.56
C ASP A 68 2.49 -4.56 -12.75
N TYR A 69 2.37 -5.41 -13.76
CA TYR A 69 3.17 -5.35 -14.98
C TYR A 69 2.29 -5.57 -16.20
N GLY A 70 2.80 -5.18 -17.37
CA GLY A 70 2.07 -5.30 -18.62
C GLY A 70 0.85 -4.37 -18.69
N PHE A 71 -0.17 -4.81 -19.42
CA PHE A 71 -1.33 -3.97 -19.74
C PHE A 71 -2.25 -3.69 -18.55
N LEU A 72 -2.17 -4.49 -17.47
CA LEU A 72 -2.94 -4.27 -16.23
C LEU A 72 -2.33 -3.22 -15.30
N HIS A 73 -1.12 -2.74 -15.60
CA HIS A 73 -0.50 -1.67 -14.83
C HIS A 73 -1.23 -0.34 -15.04
N ALA A 74 -1.41 0.47 -14.00
CA ALA A 74 -2.17 1.72 -14.05
C ALA A 74 -1.70 2.70 -15.15
N ASN A 75 -0.38 2.75 -15.40
CA ASN A 75 0.20 3.62 -16.44
C ASN A 75 0.08 3.04 -17.86
N ALA A 76 -0.31 1.78 -18.03
CA ALA A 76 -0.42 1.11 -19.33
C ALA A 76 -1.78 1.34 -20.01
N LYS A 77 -2.73 2.04 -19.38
CA LYS A 77 -4.10 2.24 -19.90
C LYS A 77 -4.13 2.73 -21.35
N LYS A 78 -3.37 3.77 -21.68
CA LYS A 78 -3.32 4.31 -23.05
C LYS A 78 -2.82 3.29 -24.07
N LEU A 79 -1.74 2.59 -23.74
CA LEU A 79 -1.16 1.57 -24.61
C LEU A 79 -2.12 0.37 -24.76
N LEU A 80 -2.75 -0.06 -23.66
CA LEU A 80 -3.75 -1.12 -23.68
C LEU A 80 -4.93 -0.76 -24.60
N SER A 81 -5.48 0.45 -24.49
CA SER A 81 -6.57 0.91 -25.36
C SER A 81 -6.16 0.93 -26.84
N LEU A 82 -4.94 1.37 -27.15
CA LEU A 82 -4.42 1.36 -28.52
C LEU A 82 -4.28 -0.06 -29.06
N VAL A 83 -3.71 -0.97 -28.27
CA VAL A 83 -3.55 -2.39 -28.65
C VAL A 83 -4.91 -3.04 -28.87
N GLN A 84 -5.89 -2.78 -28.00
CA GLN A 84 -7.26 -3.28 -28.15
C GLN A 84 -7.94 -2.77 -29.42
N LEU A 85 -7.73 -1.50 -29.78
CA LEU A 85 -8.25 -0.91 -31.00
C LEU A 85 -7.65 -1.57 -32.25
N VAL A 86 -6.31 -1.65 -32.32
CA VAL A 86 -5.60 -2.22 -33.48
C VAL A 86 -5.95 -3.69 -33.68
N LEU A 87 -6.05 -4.46 -32.59
CA LEU A 87 -6.38 -5.87 -32.63
C LEU A 87 -7.90 -6.14 -32.68
N HIS A 88 -8.74 -5.11 -32.75
CA HIS A 88 -10.20 -5.22 -32.77
C HIS A 88 -10.75 -6.10 -31.63
N VAL A 89 -10.22 -5.93 -30.43
CA VAL A 89 -10.62 -6.70 -29.25
C VAL A 89 -12.04 -6.32 -28.84
N ALA A 90 -12.97 -7.26 -28.91
CA ALA A 90 -14.30 -7.11 -28.35
C ALA A 90 -14.24 -7.27 -26.82
N ILE A 91 -14.44 -6.18 -26.08
CA ILE A 91 -14.55 -6.21 -24.62
C ILE A 91 -16.04 -6.29 -24.29
N TYR A 92 -16.46 -7.45 -23.79
CA TYR A 92 -17.81 -7.62 -23.29
C TYR A 92 -17.90 -7.15 -21.85
N GLU A 93 -19.00 -6.50 -21.49
CA GLU A 93 -19.31 -6.26 -20.09
C GLU A 93 -19.42 -7.62 -19.39
N ILE A 94 -18.55 -7.86 -18.41
CA ILE A 94 -18.66 -9.04 -17.55
C ILE A 94 -19.85 -8.76 -16.64
N PRO A 95 -20.96 -9.52 -16.75
CA PRO A 95 -22.10 -9.30 -15.87
C PRO A 95 -21.63 -9.48 -14.43
N LEU A 96 -21.94 -8.48 -13.59
CA LEU A 96 -21.69 -8.56 -12.16
C LEU A 96 -22.45 -9.79 -11.64
N ARG A 97 -21.71 -10.78 -11.14
CA ARG A 97 -22.33 -11.91 -10.46
C ARG A 97 -22.80 -11.44 -9.10
N ASP A 98 -24.07 -11.66 -8.79
CA ASP A 98 -24.58 -11.42 -7.45
C ASP A 98 -23.76 -12.25 -6.45
N ARG A 99 -23.26 -11.58 -5.41
CA ARG A 99 -22.57 -12.27 -4.32
C ARG A 99 -23.60 -13.20 -3.66
N PRO A 100 -23.31 -14.50 -3.52
CA PRO A 100 -24.22 -15.42 -2.85
C PRO A 100 -24.50 -14.91 -1.44
N ALA A 101 -25.77 -14.80 -1.09
CA ALA A 101 -26.18 -14.44 0.26
C ALA A 101 -25.87 -15.60 1.21
N PHE A 102 -25.37 -15.29 2.41
CA PHE A 102 -25.37 -16.25 3.50
C PHE A 102 -26.83 -16.54 3.86
N THR A 103 -27.23 -17.79 3.87
CA THR A 103 -28.59 -18.19 4.22
C THR A 103 -28.65 -18.66 5.66
N CYS A 104 -29.73 -18.33 6.36
CA CYS A 104 -29.97 -18.82 7.71
C CYS A 104 -30.21 -20.34 7.66
N PRO A 105 -29.50 -21.17 8.47
CA PRO A 105 -29.69 -22.62 8.47
C PRO A 105 -31.09 -23.06 8.95
N CYS A 106 -31.83 -22.18 9.64
CA CYS A 106 -33.17 -22.46 10.15
C CYS A 106 -34.27 -22.08 9.16
N CYS A 107 -34.28 -20.82 8.67
CA CYS A 107 -35.37 -20.29 7.85
C CYS A 107 -35.01 -20.06 6.37
N LYS A 108 -33.75 -20.31 5.97
CA LYS A 108 -33.20 -20.08 4.62
C LYS A 108 -33.23 -18.63 4.11
N SER A 109 -33.68 -17.68 4.91
CA SER A 109 -33.66 -16.25 4.58
C SER A 109 -32.23 -15.70 4.48
N PRO A 110 -31.99 -14.68 3.63
CA PRO A 110 -30.69 -14.04 3.50
C PRO A 110 -30.27 -13.34 4.80
N MET A 111 -29.02 -13.52 5.19
CA MET A 111 -28.41 -12.94 6.38
C MET A 111 -27.56 -11.73 6.03
N VAL A 112 -27.57 -10.74 6.92
CA VAL A 112 -26.71 -9.54 6.84
C VAL A 112 -25.47 -9.76 7.70
N ILE A 113 -24.29 -9.46 7.15
CA ILE A 113 -23.03 -9.52 7.91
C ILE A 113 -22.95 -8.31 8.84
N ILE A 114 -23.04 -8.54 10.14
CA ILE A 114 -22.93 -7.50 11.17
C ILE A 114 -21.50 -7.29 11.70
N GLY A 115 -20.56 -8.18 11.37
CA GLY A 115 -19.16 -8.05 11.77
C GLY A 115 -18.30 -9.27 11.44
N PHE A 116 -16.99 -9.10 11.55
CA PHE A 116 -16.00 -10.16 11.37
C PHE A 116 -15.20 -10.33 12.66
N ARG A 117 -14.98 -11.58 13.10
CA ARG A 117 -14.11 -11.88 14.23
C ARG A 117 -12.77 -12.39 13.70
N LEU A 118 -11.74 -11.56 13.79
CA LEU A 118 -10.37 -11.99 13.51
C LEU A 118 -9.88 -12.86 14.67
N LYS A 119 -9.34 -14.06 14.38
CA LYS A 119 -8.67 -14.86 15.42
C LYS A 119 -7.42 -14.10 15.89
N PRO A 120 -7.19 -13.99 17.22
CA PRO A 120 -5.92 -13.51 17.71
C PRO A 120 -4.83 -14.51 17.33
N GLY A 121 -3.76 -14.01 16.70
CA GLY A 121 -2.56 -14.78 16.36
C GLY A 121 -1.50 -14.66 17.44
#